data_AF-A0A401NNZ1-F1
#
_entry.id   AF-A0A401NNZ1-F1
#
_cell.length_a   1.000
_cell.length_b   1.000
_cell.length_c   1.000
_cell.angle_alpha   90.00
_cell.angle_beta   90.00
_cell.angle_gamma   90.00
#
_symmetry.space_group_name_H-M   'P 1'
#
loop_
_entity.id
_entity.type
_entity.pdbx_description
1 polymer ?
#
loop_
_entity_poly.entity_id
_entity_poly.type
_entity_poly.pdbx_seq_one_letter_code
_entity_poly.pdbx_strand_id
1 'polypeptide(L)'
;RKSWLKNEQKTKRSLISAVSSAKDLVRKLLVVNPRNRYTAQQVLHHSWIRSAAKRNTHNLQREVSMNIGQHFRHCRRQGIRNPAT
;
A
#
# COMPACT_ATOMS: atom_id res chain seq x y z
N ARG A 1 -36.32 -7.24 -1.46
CA ARG A 1 -35.39 -7.99 -2.36
C ARG A 1 -34.35 -7.12 -3.11
N LYS A 2 -34.56 -5.81 -3.38
CA LYS A 2 -33.57 -4.94 -4.07
C LYS A 2 -32.47 -4.32 -3.18
N SER A 3 -32.55 -4.47 -1.85
CA SER A 3 -31.60 -3.87 -0.89
C SER A 3 -30.22 -4.53 -0.89
N TRP A 4 -30.16 -5.84 -1.19
CA TRP A 4 -28.92 -6.61 -1.28
C TRP A 4 -28.04 -6.15 -2.44
N LEU A 5 -28.60 -5.99 -3.64
CA LEU A 5 -27.84 -5.47 -4.78
C LEU A 5 -27.30 -4.05 -4.52
N LYS A 6 -28.05 -3.22 -3.79
CA LYS A 6 -27.60 -1.88 -3.39
C LYS A 6 -26.46 -1.93 -2.37
N ASN A 7 -26.49 -2.86 -1.41
CA ASN A 7 -25.42 -3.00 -0.43
C ASN A 7 -24.13 -3.53 -1.07
N GLU A 8 -24.24 -4.45 -2.01
CA GLU A 8 -23.12 -5.05 -2.70
C GLU A 8 -22.45 -4.05 -3.64
N GLN A 9 -23.25 -3.30 -4.41
CA GLN A 9 -22.74 -2.24 -5.27
C GLN A 9 -22.07 -1.12 -4.47
N LYS A 10 -22.59 -0.82 -3.27
CA LYS A 10 -21.96 0.13 -2.34
C LYS A 10 -20.61 -0.40 -1.84
N THR A 11 -20.53 -1.66 -1.47
CA THR A 11 -19.28 -2.32 -1.04
C THR A 11 -18.25 -2.35 -2.17
N LYS A 12 -18.64 -2.77 -3.38
CA LYS A 12 -17.76 -2.82 -4.56
C LYS A 12 -17.21 -1.43 -4.91
N ARG A 13 -18.06 -0.40 -4.96
CA ARG A 13 -17.61 0.99 -5.21
C ARG A 13 -16.68 1.51 -4.12
N SER A 14 -16.95 1.18 -2.86
CA SER A 14 -16.09 1.56 -1.73
C SER A 14 -14.70 0.93 -1.82
N LEU A 15 -14.62 -0.35 -2.20
CA LEU A 15 -13.35 -1.07 -2.37
C LEU A 15 -12.52 -0.51 -3.52
N ILE A 16 -13.15 -0.22 -4.66
CA ILE A 16 -12.49 0.39 -5.84
C ILE A 16 -11.91 1.77 -5.49
N SER A 17 -12.65 2.57 -4.72
CA SER A 17 -12.19 3.90 -4.27
C SER A 17 -10.97 3.83 -3.34
N ALA A 18 -10.93 2.86 -2.43
CA ALA A 18 -9.79 2.67 -1.52
C ALA A 18 -8.51 2.27 -2.27
N VAL A 19 -8.60 1.37 -3.26
CA VAL A 19 -7.46 0.96 -4.09
C VAL A 19 -6.99 2.10 -4.99
N SER A 20 -7.92 2.86 -5.57
CA SER A 20 -7.58 4.04 -6.38
C SER A 20 -6.81 5.08 -5.56
N SER A 21 -7.29 5.36 -4.34
CA SER A 21 -6.63 6.28 -3.40
C SER A 21 -5.25 5.79 -2.97
N ALA A 22 -5.07 4.47 -2.81
CA ALA A 22 -3.75 3.89 -2.50
C ALA A 22 -2.75 4.13 -3.64
N LYS A 23 -3.17 3.86 -4.89
CA LYS A 23 -2.34 4.05 -6.08
C LYS A 23 -2.02 5.52 -6.31
N ASP A 24 -2.95 6.44 -6.05
CA ASP A 24 -2.72 7.89 -6.16
C ASP A 24 -1.61 8.37 -5.21
N LEU A 25 -1.65 7.91 -3.96
CA LEU A 25 -0.64 8.26 -2.97
C LEU A 25 0.77 7.84 -3.41
N VAL A 26 0.91 6.61 -3.89
CA VAL A 26 2.20 6.08 -4.36
C VAL A 26 2.72 6.89 -5.55
N ARG A 27 1.86 7.29 -6.49
CA ARG A 27 2.26 8.14 -7.62
C ARG A 27 2.80 9.50 -7.19
N LYS A 28 2.22 10.10 -6.16
CA LYS A 28 2.63 11.41 -5.63
C LYS A 28 3.91 11.37 -4.78
N LEU A 29 4.23 10.19 -4.25
CA LEU A 29 5.52 9.92 -3.59
C LEU A 29 6.62 9.64 -4.60
N LEU A 30 6.32 8.85 -5.64
CA LEU A 30 7.26 8.43 -6.68
C LEU A 30 7.28 9.40 -7.88
N VAL A 31 7.30 10.71 -7.61
CA VAL A 31 7.47 11.73 -8.64
C VAL A 31 8.96 11.96 -8.92
N VAL A 32 9.31 11.99 -10.22
CA VAL A 32 10.68 12.22 -10.70
C VAL A 32 11.21 13.58 -10.25
N ASN A 33 10.38 14.62 -10.37
CA ASN A 33 10.73 15.96 -9.91
C ASN A 33 10.50 16.11 -8.39
N PRO A 34 11.54 16.40 -7.59
CA PRO A 34 11.43 16.53 -6.14
C PRO A 34 10.56 17.71 -5.70
N ARG A 35 10.42 18.77 -6.49
CA ARG A 35 9.56 19.92 -6.16
C ARG A 35 8.07 19.60 -6.22
N ASN A 36 7.71 18.58 -7.00
CA ASN A 36 6.34 18.10 -7.15
C ASN A 36 6.04 16.90 -6.23
N ARG A 37 7.04 16.43 -5.48
CA ARG A 37 6.90 15.31 -4.55
C ARG A 37 6.15 15.76 -3.32
N TYR A 38 5.21 14.92 -2.87
CA TYR A 38 4.50 15.18 -1.64
C TYR A 38 5.44 15.21 -0.43
N THR A 39 5.28 16.23 0.41
CA THR A 39 5.95 16.31 1.71
C THR A 39 5.31 15.33 2.69
N ALA A 40 6.04 14.96 3.74
CA ALA A 40 5.53 14.05 4.78
C ALA A 40 4.21 14.56 5.39
N GLN A 41 4.08 15.87 5.60
CA GLN A 41 2.84 16.48 6.10
C GLN A 41 1.68 16.29 5.10
N GLN A 42 1.91 16.51 3.80
CA GLN A 42 0.89 16.30 2.77
C GLN A 42 0.44 14.84 2.68
N VAL A 43 1.36 13.88 2.84
CA VAL A 43 1.07 12.44 2.87
C VAL A 43 0.15 12.08 4.02
N LEU A 44 0.42 12.61 5.22
CA LEU A 44 -0.40 12.35 6.42
C LEU A 44 -1.84 12.83 6.25
N HIS A 45 -2.06 13.90 5.49
CA HIS A 45 -3.40 14.40 5.18
C HIS A 45 -4.11 13.65 4.03
N HIS A 46 -3.44 12.73 3.33
CA HIS A 46 -4.03 12.02 2.20
C HIS A 46 -5.17 11.07 2.63
N SER A 47 -6.22 10.99 1.82
CA SER A 47 -7.42 10.17 2.09
C SER A 47 -7.08 8.71 2.41
N TRP A 48 -6.10 8.13 1.71
CA TRP A 48 -5.66 6.76 1.99
C TRP A 48 -5.11 6.60 3.41
N ILE A 49 -4.23 7.50 3.87
CA ILE A 49 -3.64 7.46 5.22
C ILE A 49 -4.71 7.76 6.28
N ARG A 50 -5.51 8.81 6.09
CA ARG A 50 -6.56 9.19 7.03
C ARG A 50 -7.65 8.13 7.19
N SER A 51 -7.94 7.37 6.14
CA SER A 51 -8.90 6.27 6.18
C SER A 51 -8.27 4.92 6.57
N ALA A 52 -6.95 4.84 6.82
CA ALA A 52 -6.25 3.59 7.11
C ALA A 52 -6.79 2.83 8.32
N ALA A 53 -7.21 3.56 9.35
CA ALA A 53 -7.77 2.98 10.58
C ALA A 53 -9.06 2.17 10.37
N LYS A 54 -9.75 2.31 9.21
CA LYS A 54 -11.05 1.66 8.94
C LYS A 54 -11.00 0.55 7.89
N ARG A 55 -9.83 0.21 7.36
CA ARG A 55 -9.71 -0.68 6.20
C ARG A 55 -9.50 -2.14 6.63
N ASN A 56 -10.60 -2.88 6.82
CA ASN A 56 -10.60 -4.35 6.70
C ASN A 56 -10.63 -4.73 5.21
N THR A 57 -9.61 -4.29 4.47
CA THR A 57 -9.41 -4.68 3.07
C THR A 57 -8.63 -5.97 3.09
N HIS A 58 -9.29 -7.06 2.67
CA HIS A 58 -8.77 -8.39 2.33
C HIS A 58 -7.32 -8.70 2.76
N ASN A 59 -7.11 -9.75 3.55
CA ASN A 59 -5.77 -10.14 4.00
C ASN A 59 -4.85 -10.46 2.80
N LEU A 60 -3.94 -9.53 2.46
CA LEU A 60 -2.95 -9.69 1.39
C LEU A 60 -1.62 -10.30 1.89
N GLN A 61 -1.54 -10.71 3.16
CA GLN A 61 -0.29 -11.14 3.79
C GLN A 61 0.41 -12.26 3.01
N ARG A 62 -0.33 -13.28 2.55
CA ARG A 62 0.25 -14.40 1.78
C ARG A 62 0.93 -13.91 0.51
N GLU A 63 0.20 -13.18 -0.33
CA GLU A 63 0.70 -12.72 -1.63
C GLU A 63 1.88 -11.77 -1.47
N VAL A 64 1.77 -10.80 -0.56
CA VAL A 64 2.84 -9.85 -0.23
C VAL A 64 4.07 -10.58 0.30
N SER A 65 3.90 -11.54 1.22
CA SER A 65 5.02 -12.29 1.81
C SER A 65 5.73 -13.15 0.76
N MET A 66 4.98 -13.80 -0.13
CA MET A 66 5.55 -14.56 -1.24
C MET A 66 6.33 -13.62 -2.17
N ASN A 67 5.77 -12.49 -2.56
CA ASN A 67 6.44 -11.54 -3.45
C ASN A 67 7.73 -10.98 -2.83
N ILE A 68 7.70 -10.58 -1.56
CA ILE A 68 8.89 -10.11 -0.84
C ILE A 68 9.93 -11.23 -0.74
N GLY A 69 9.52 -12.43 -0.34
CA GLY A 69 10.40 -13.59 -0.32
C GLY A 69 11.03 -13.82 -1.70
N GLN A 70 10.29 -13.60 -2.78
CA GLN A 70 10.79 -13.82 -4.12
C GLN A 70 11.85 -12.81 -4.57
N HIS A 71 11.60 -11.52 -4.34
CA HIS A 71 12.45 -10.43 -4.82
C HIS A 71 13.64 -10.12 -3.90
N PHE A 72 13.53 -10.39 -2.60
CA PHE A 72 14.58 -10.08 -1.61
C PHE A 72 15.39 -11.32 -1.16
N ARG A 73 15.20 -12.46 -1.81
CA ARG A 73 15.84 -13.77 -1.52
C ARG A 73 17.37 -13.71 -1.39
N HIS A 74 18.01 -12.75 -2.06
CA HIS A 74 19.48 -12.64 -2.15
C HIS A 74 20.13 -11.75 -1.08
N CYS A 75 19.37 -11.01 -0.27
CA CYS A 75 19.94 -10.14 0.76
C CYS A 75 20.23 -10.84 2.10
N ARG A 76 19.79 -12.11 2.28
CA ARG A 76 19.97 -12.84 3.56
C ARG A 76 21.38 -13.42 3.81
N ARG A 77 22.36 -13.16 2.93
CA ARG A 77 23.74 -13.71 3.05
C ARG A 77 24.88 -12.71 3.24
N GLN A 78 24.62 -11.40 3.27
CA GLN A 78 25.70 -10.41 3.38
C GLN A 78 25.84 -9.76 4.77
N GLY A 79 25.12 -10.28 5.77
CA GLY A 79 24.99 -9.61 7.07
C GLY A 79 25.81 -10.16 8.23
N ILE A 80 26.67 -11.18 8.10
CA ILE A 80 27.67 -11.56 9.13
C ILE A 80 28.84 -12.30 8.46
N ARG A 81 29.80 -11.57 7.87
CA ARG A 81 31.19 -12.03 7.69
C ARG A 81 32.10 -10.83 7.81
N ASN A 82 32.26 -10.32 9.03
CA ASN A 82 33.45 -9.53 9.35
C ASN A 82 34.45 -10.49 10.01
N PRO A 83 35.45 -11.03 9.28
CA PRO A 83 36.59 -11.64 9.94
C PRO A 83 37.46 -10.50 10.49
N ALA A 84 37.30 -10.22 11.78
CA ALA A 84 38.25 -9.37 12.50
C ALA A 84 39.66 -9.96 12.32
N THR A 85 40.55 -9.14 11.76
CA THR A 85 41.99 -9.39 11.70
C THR A 85 42.60 -8.98 13.03
#